data_AF-A0A946N1X2-F1
#
_entry.id   AF-A0A946N1X2-F1
#
_cell.length_a   1.000
_cell.length_b   1.000
_cell.length_c   1.000
_cell.angle_alpha   90.00
_cell.angle_beta   90.00
_cell.angle_gamma   90.00
#
_symmetry.space_group_name_H-M   'P 1'
#
loop_
_entity.id
_entity.type
_entity.pdbx_description
1 polymer ?
#
loop_
_entity_poly.entity_id
_entity_poly.type
_entity_poly.pdbx_seq_one_letter_code
_entity_poly.pdbx_strand_id
1 'polypeptide(L)'
;MYRYDGYDATMLEERVIQFRSQTNRYLEGKLTDAEFLPLRLQNGLYVQRLAPMLRIAVPYGMLSARQLRKLAFISSHYDKGYGHFTTRQNIQFNWPALEDVPDLLAHLAEVEMHAIQTSGNCIRNTTTDQFAGVAVDEIEDSRPYCEIIRQWSTFHPEFAYLPRKFKIAVCGTQEDHAATQVHDIGLYLRKNEAGETGFQILAGGGLGRTPVIGQVVFDFVERHDLLSALEAILRVYNREGRRDNKYKARIKILVRETGLETFREKVMHEWKQLRGGSLTLTDAEIERCKSYFQEPAYKALEPNPASLREALARDVLFASWFSHNVTPHKK
;
A
#
# COMPACT_ATOMS: atom_id res chain seq x y z
N MET A 1 -7.81 12.51 -3.57
CA MET A 1 -6.98 11.45 -4.16
C MET A 1 -5.87 12.09 -4.97
N TYR A 2 -4.69 11.48 -4.97
CA TYR A 2 -3.61 11.85 -5.89
C TYR A 2 -4.08 11.82 -7.35
N ARG A 3 -3.66 12.80 -8.15
CA ARG A 3 -3.96 12.88 -9.59
C ARG A 3 -2.64 12.77 -10.33
N TYR A 4 -2.62 11.94 -11.36
CA TYR A 4 -1.40 11.67 -12.10
C TYR A 4 -1.05 12.90 -12.93
N ASP A 5 0.22 13.26 -12.94
CA ASP A 5 0.73 14.28 -13.83
C ASP A 5 1.16 13.68 -15.19
N GLY A 6 1.75 14.50 -16.06
CA GLY A 6 2.23 14.05 -17.35
C GLY A 6 3.38 13.03 -17.25
N TYR A 7 4.20 13.12 -16.20
CA TYR A 7 5.27 12.17 -15.96
C TYR A 7 4.70 10.80 -15.56
N ASP A 8 3.75 10.77 -14.62
CA ASP A 8 3.07 9.54 -14.22
C ASP A 8 2.36 8.85 -15.39
N ALA A 9 1.67 9.62 -16.24
CA ALA A 9 0.96 9.11 -17.41
C ALA A 9 1.94 8.49 -18.43
N THR A 10 3.02 9.21 -18.75
CA THR A 10 4.07 8.72 -19.67
C THR A 10 4.72 7.46 -19.12
N MET A 11 5.06 7.45 -17.84
CA MET A 11 5.63 6.29 -17.16
C MET A 11 4.73 5.05 -17.25
N LEU A 12 3.42 5.21 -17.03
CA LEU A 12 2.48 4.09 -17.16
C LEU A 12 2.41 3.58 -18.60
N GLU A 13 2.32 4.48 -19.58
CA GLU A 13 2.27 4.13 -20.99
C GLU A 13 3.53 3.34 -21.42
N GLU A 14 4.71 3.84 -21.07
CA GLU A 14 5.98 3.16 -21.34
C GLU A 14 6.04 1.77 -20.69
N ARG A 15 5.52 1.62 -19.46
CA ARG A 15 5.44 0.30 -18.81
C ARG A 15 4.49 -0.66 -19.52
N VAL A 16 3.36 -0.17 -20.01
CA VAL A 16 2.42 -0.99 -20.79
C VAL A 16 3.10 -1.45 -22.08
N ILE A 17 3.76 -0.56 -22.81
CA ILE A 17 4.51 -0.88 -24.04
C ILE A 17 5.60 -1.92 -23.76
N GLN A 18 6.38 -1.70 -22.69
CA GLN A 18 7.43 -2.64 -22.32
C GLN A 18 6.89 -4.01 -21.93
N PHE A 19 5.83 -4.07 -21.13
CA PHE A 19 5.24 -5.34 -20.71
C PHE A 19 4.58 -6.08 -21.88
N ARG A 20 3.98 -5.36 -22.84
CA ARG A 20 3.48 -5.93 -24.09
C ARG A 20 4.60 -6.61 -24.88
N SER A 21 5.73 -5.92 -25.07
CA SER A 21 6.91 -6.49 -25.75
C SER A 21 7.43 -7.74 -25.03
N GLN A 22 7.50 -7.71 -23.70
CA GLN A 22 7.89 -8.88 -22.89
C GLN A 22 6.92 -10.04 -23.03
N THR A 23 5.61 -9.77 -23.03
CA THR A 23 4.56 -10.78 -23.20
C THR A 23 4.63 -11.41 -24.59
N ASN A 24 4.77 -10.62 -25.65
CA ASN A 24 4.91 -11.12 -27.03
C ASN A 24 6.14 -12.02 -27.17
N ARG A 25 7.29 -11.61 -26.63
CA ARG A 25 8.50 -12.44 -26.65
C ARG A 25 8.31 -13.76 -25.90
N TYR A 26 7.56 -13.77 -24.81
CA TYR A 26 7.24 -15.00 -24.09
C TYR A 26 6.32 -15.91 -24.92
N LEU A 27 5.26 -15.36 -25.51
CA LEU A 27 4.32 -16.11 -26.36
C LEU A 27 5.00 -16.67 -27.62
N GLU A 28 5.99 -15.96 -28.16
CA GLU A 28 6.83 -16.40 -29.28
C GLU A 28 7.93 -17.41 -28.89
N GLY A 29 8.07 -17.76 -27.61
CA GLY A 29 9.11 -18.66 -27.11
C GLY A 29 10.52 -18.05 -27.03
N LYS A 30 10.65 -16.72 -27.21
CA LYS A 30 11.92 -15.97 -27.08
C LYS A 30 12.27 -15.59 -25.64
N LEU A 31 11.37 -15.81 -24.70
CA LEU A 31 11.62 -15.75 -23.25
C LEU A 31 11.19 -17.07 -22.63
N THR A 32 12.05 -17.64 -21.80
CA THR A 32 11.72 -18.80 -20.97
C THR A 32 10.75 -18.40 -19.85
N ASP A 33 10.04 -19.38 -19.26
CA ASP A 33 9.19 -19.11 -18.09
C ASP A 33 9.98 -18.52 -16.92
N ALA A 34 11.23 -18.96 -16.72
CA ALA A 34 12.11 -18.45 -15.68
C ALA A 34 12.46 -16.97 -15.86
N GLU A 35 12.68 -16.53 -17.11
CA GLU A 35 12.96 -15.12 -17.44
C GLU A 35 11.69 -14.27 -17.39
N PHE A 36 10.55 -14.81 -17.82
CA PHE A 36 9.28 -14.08 -17.81
C PHE A 36 8.69 -13.95 -16.39
N LEU A 37 8.93 -14.91 -15.52
CA LEU A 37 8.43 -14.94 -14.13
C LEU A 37 8.65 -13.62 -13.36
N PRO A 38 9.87 -13.07 -13.23
CA PRO A 38 10.07 -11.80 -12.52
C PRO A 38 9.35 -10.62 -13.20
N LEU A 39 9.31 -10.60 -14.54
CA LEU A 39 8.70 -9.53 -15.34
C LEU A 39 7.18 -9.47 -15.12
N ARG A 40 6.50 -10.63 -15.22
CA ARG A 40 5.05 -10.72 -15.00
C ARG A 40 4.68 -10.47 -13.54
N LEU A 41 5.50 -10.95 -12.59
CA LEU A 41 5.24 -10.70 -11.18
C LEU A 41 5.41 -9.22 -10.81
N GLN A 42 6.33 -8.47 -11.43
CA GLN A 42 6.41 -7.02 -11.20
C GLN A 42 5.21 -6.26 -11.78
N ASN A 43 4.49 -6.84 -12.74
CA ASN A 43 3.23 -6.32 -13.30
C ASN A 43 1.99 -6.98 -12.68
N GLY A 44 2.12 -7.60 -11.50
CA GLY A 44 0.97 -8.14 -10.76
C GLY A 44 0.38 -9.44 -11.31
N LEU A 45 0.99 -10.04 -12.33
CA LEU A 45 0.47 -11.20 -13.03
C LEU A 45 1.04 -12.52 -12.48
N TYR A 46 0.16 -13.31 -11.87
CA TYR A 46 0.42 -14.66 -11.36
C TYR A 46 -0.24 -15.70 -12.25
N VAL A 47 0.53 -16.49 -12.98
CA VAL A 47 -0.01 -17.70 -13.61
C VAL A 47 -0.19 -18.77 -12.53
N GLN A 48 -1.43 -19.06 -12.15
CA GLN A 48 -1.78 -20.18 -11.28
C GLN A 48 -1.93 -21.46 -12.13
N ARG A 49 -2.20 -22.61 -11.49
CA ARG A 49 -2.34 -23.89 -12.20
C ARG A 49 -3.47 -23.90 -13.25
N LEU A 50 -4.52 -23.11 -13.06
CA LEU A 50 -5.73 -23.14 -13.89
C LEU A 50 -5.96 -21.86 -14.70
N ALA A 51 -5.49 -20.71 -14.22
CA ALA A 51 -5.66 -19.42 -14.90
C ALA A 51 -4.67 -18.36 -14.37
N PRO A 52 -4.39 -17.30 -15.14
CA PRO A 52 -3.69 -16.13 -14.65
C PRO A 52 -4.54 -15.34 -13.64
N MET A 53 -3.89 -14.79 -12.61
CA MET A 53 -4.47 -13.81 -11.70
C MET A 53 -3.70 -12.51 -11.83
N LEU A 54 -4.41 -11.42 -12.11
CA LEU A 54 -3.86 -10.08 -12.16
C LEU A 54 -4.29 -9.30 -10.91
N ARG A 55 -3.31 -8.79 -10.16
CA ARG A 55 -3.54 -7.90 -9.02
C ARG A 55 -3.31 -6.46 -9.42
N ILE A 56 -4.33 -5.62 -9.19
CA ILE A 56 -4.28 -4.18 -9.47
C ILE A 56 -3.96 -3.44 -8.16
N ALA A 57 -3.13 -2.40 -8.25
CA ALA A 57 -2.81 -1.54 -7.13
C ALA A 57 -3.98 -0.59 -6.84
N VAL A 58 -4.37 -0.50 -5.57
CA VAL A 58 -5.29 0.51 -5.07
C VAL A 58 -4.57 1.20 -3.91
N PRO A 59 -3.77 2.25 -4.18
CA PRO A 59 -3.03 2.99 -3.16
C PRO A 59 -3.93 3.35 -1.98
N TYR A 60 -3.48 3.00 -0.76
CA TYR A 60 -4.19 3.29 0.51
C TYR A 60 -5.70 2.98 0.51
N GLY A 61 -6.14 2.05 -0.34
CA GLY A 61 -7.54 1.62 -0.45
C GLY A 61 -8.52 2.66 -1.01
N MET A 62 -8.05 3.75 -1.61
CA MET A 62 -8.93 4.80 -2.12
C MET A 62 -9.24 4.58 -3.61
N LEU A 63 -10.53 4.63 -3.97
CA LEU A 63 -11.01 4.53 -5.35
C LEU A 63 -11.98 5.67 -5.67
N SER A 64 -11.93 6.15 -6.90
CA SER A 64 -12.92 7.06 -7.47
C SER A 64 -14.02 6.29 -8.21
N ALA A 65 -15.19 6.92 -8.39
CA ALA A 65 -16.26 6.31 -9.19
C ALA A 65 -15.84 6.04 -10.64
N ARG A 66 -14.93 6.84 -11.21
CA ARG A 66 -14.36 6.63 -12.56
C ARG A 66 -13.55 5.34 -12.61
N GLN A 67 -12.65 5.16 -11.64
CA GLN A 67 -11.83 3.95 -11.51
C GLN A 67 -12.70 2.70 -11.28
N LEU A 68 -13.71 2.79 -10.41
CA LEU A 68 -14.61 1.67 -10.13
C LEU A 68 -15.40 1.24 -11.39
N ARG A 69 -15.89 2.19 -12.19
CA ARG A 69 -16.52 1.87 -13.49
C ARG A 69 -15.57 1.19 -14.46
N LYS A 70 -14.30 1.62 -14.52
CA LYS A 70 -13.30 0.96 -15.36
C LYS A 70 -12.98 -0.45 -14.87
N LEU A 71 -12.90 -0.68 -13.55
CA LEU A 71 -12.75 -2.03 -12.99
C LEU A 71 -13.94 -2.93 -13.35
N ALA A 72 -15.17 -2.41 -13.36
CA ALA A 72 -16.35 -3.16 -13.79
C ALA A 72 -16.30 -3.52 -15.30
N PHE A 73 -15.84 -2.60 -16.14
CA PHE A 73 -15.55 -2.88 -17.56
C PHE A 73 -14.52 -4.00 -17.70
N ILE A 74 -13.39 -3.90 -17.00
CA ILE A 74 -12.32 -4.90 -17.04
C ILE A 74 -12.84 -6.27 -16.59
N SER A 75 -13.60 -6.30 -15.51
CA SER A 75 -14.22 -7.51 -14.98
C SER A 75 -15.12 -8.20 -16.00
N SER A 76 -15.90 -7.43 -16.76
CA SER A 76 -16.85 -7.96 -17.75
C SER A 76 -16.16 -8.36 -19.06
N HIS A 77 -15.11 -7.64 -19.46
CA HIS A 77 -14.45 -7.82 -20.76
C HIS A 77 -13.30 -8.83 -20.72
N TYR A 78 -12.48 -8.79 -19.67
CA TYR A 78 -11.27 -9.62 -19.53
C TYR A 78 -11.39 -10.70 -18.46
N ASP A 79 -12.47 -10.74 -17.69
CA ASP A 79 -12.68 -11.73 -16.62
C ASP A 79 -14.10 -12.32 -16.73
N LYS A 80 -14.69 -12.77 -15.62
CA LYS A 80 -15.99 -13.46 -15.55
C LYS A 80 -17.08 -12.61 -14.91
N GLY A 81 -16.95 -11.28 -14.94
CA GLY A 81 -17.93 -10.34 -14.40
C GLY A 81 -17.88 -10.15 -12.88
N TYR A 82 -16.83 -10.64 -12.21
CA TYR A 82 -16.54 -10.31 -10.80
C TYR A 82 -15.06 -9.97 -10.57
N GLY A 83 -14.78 -9.38 -9.41
CA GLY A 83 -13.43 -9.09 -8.92
C GLY A 83 -13.37 -9.26 -7.40
N HIS A 84 -12.17 -9.42 -6.85
CA HIS A 84 -11.99 -9.68 -5.42
C HIS A 84 -11.16 -8.59 -4.75
N PHE A 85 -11.76 -7.87 -3.80
CA PHE A 85 -10.99 -7.04 -2.90
C PHE A 85 -10.13 -7.90 -1.97
N THR A 86 -8.92 -7.42 -1.72
CA THR A 86 -7.91 -8.15 -0.98
C THR A 86 -7.79 -7.60 0.43
N THR A 87 -7.21 -8.39 1.34
CA THR A 87 -6.85 -7.95 2.70
C THR A 87 -5.75 -6.87 2.73
N ARG A 88 -5.34 -6.34 1.58
CA ARG A 88 -4.43 -5.19 1.45
C ARG A 88 -5.02 -4.10 0.56
N GLN A 89 -6.36 -4.02 0.54
CA GLN A 89 -7.13 -2.97 -0.11
C GLN A 89 -7.01 -2.91 -1.65
N ASN A 90 -6.17 -3.75 -2.26
CA ASN A 90 -6.11 -3.97 -3.71
C ASN A 90 -7.34 -4.76 -4.22
N ILE A 91 -7.46 -4.87 -5.55
CA ILE A 91 -8.41 -5.75 -6.25
C ILE A 91 -7.68 -6.79 -7.12
N GLN A 92 -8.28 -7.97 -7.30
CA GLN A 92 -7.77 -9.06 -8.13
C GLN A 92 -8.82 -9.59 -9.12
N PHE A 93 -8.33 -9.91 -10.32
CA PHE A 93 -9.01 -10.63 -11.40
C PHE A 93 -8.30 -11.98 -11.60
N ASN A 94 -9.04 -13.08 -11.80
CA ASN A 94 -8.51 -14.45 -11.76
C ASN A 94 -8.65 -15.22 -13.08
N TRP A 95 -9.22 -14.60 -14.11
CA TRP A 95 -9.40 -15.24 -15.42
C TRP A 95 -8.94 -14.43 -16.64
N PRO A 96 -8.09 -13.38 -16.55
CA PRO A 96 -7.58 -12.75 -17.76
C PRO A 96 -6.73 -13.73 -18.57
N ALA A 97 -6.97 -13.77 -19.88
CA ALA A 97 -6.09 -14.44 -20.83
C ALA A 97 -4.73 -13.72 -20.82
N LEU A 98 -3.64 -14.48 -20.94
CA LEU A 98 -2.28 -13.95 -20.78
C LEU A 98 -1.96 -12.89 -21.84
N GLU A 99 -2.36 -13.17 -23.07
CA GLU A 99 -2.22 -12.32 -24.25
C GLU A 99 -2.96 -10.98 -24.13
N ASP A 100 -4.06 -10.94 -23.37
CA ASP A 100 -4.89 -9.75 -23.21
C ASP A 100 -4.43 -8.83 -22.06
N VAL A 101 -3.56 -9.32 -21.16
CA VAL A 101 -3.12 -8.55 -19.99
C VAL A 101 -2.49 -7.20 -20.36
N PRO A 102 -1.66 -7.07 -21.42
CA PRO A 102 -1.15 -5.77 -21.83
C PRO A 102 -2.25 -4.76 -22.20
N ASP A 103 -3.32 -5.19 -22.87
CA ASP A 103 -4.47 -4.34 -23.21
C ASP A 103 -5.31 -3.98 -21.98
N LEU A 104 -5.51 -4.94 -21.07
CA LEU A 104 -6.11 -4.69 -19.77
C LEU A 104 -5.35 -3.60 -19.01
N LEU A 105 -4.02 -3.66 -18.97
CA LEU A 105 -3.18 -2.66 -18.31
C LEU A 105 -3.27 -1.29 -19.00
N ALA A 106 -3.38 -1.24 -20.34
CA ALA A 106 -3.62 0.00 -21.08
C ALA A 106 -4.94 0.66 -20.64
N HIS A 107 -6.02 -0.12 -20.50
CA HIS A 107 -7.30 0.38 -20.03
C HIS A 107 -7.30 0.86 -18.57
N LEU A 108 -6.45 0.30 -17.71
CA LEU A 108 -6.23 0.80 -16.36
C LEU A 108 -5.52 2.15 -16.37
N ALA A 109 -4.54 2.33 -17.26
CA ALA A 109 -3.78 3.57 -17.38
C ALA A 109 -4.68 4.77 -17.73
N GLU A 110 -5.74 4.58 -18.53
CA GLU A 110 -6.74 5.62 -18.86
C GLU A 110 -7.40 6.25 -17.62
N VAL A 111 -7.42 5.53 -16.49
CA VAL A 111 -8.02 5.98 -15.22
C VAL A 111 -7.01 6.02 -14.07
N GLU A 112 -5.73 6.20 -14.41
CA GLU A 112 -4.65 6.40 -13.43
C GLU A 112 -4.49 5.18 -12.49
N MET A 113 -4.63 3.97 -13.04
CA MET A 113 -4.46 2.72 -12.31
C MET A 113 -3.38 1.85 -12.96
N HIS A 114 -2.75 0.99 -12.15
CA HIS A 114 -1.69 0.09 -12.60
C HIS A 114 -1.61 -1.19 -11.78
N ALA A 115 -0.80 -2.16 -12.24
CA ALA A 115 -0.48 -3.38 -11.50
C ALA A 115 1.00 -3.46 -11.04
N ILE A 116 1.76 -2.39 -11.26
CA ILE A 116 3.18 -2.27 -10.87
C ILE A 116 3.38 -2.60 -9.39
N GLN A 117 4.40 -3.42 -9.09
CA GLN A 117 4.86 -3.79 -7.74
C GLN A 117 3.77 -4.39 -6.81
N THR A 118 2.67 -4.91 -7.37
CA THR A 118 1.63 -5.60 -6.58
C THR A 118 2.00 -7.05 -6.22
N SER A 119 3.10 -7.53 -6.78
CA SER A 119 3.64 -8.89 -6.64
C SER A 119 5.19 -8.86 -6.60
N GLY A 120 5.89 -9.97 -6.83
CA GLY A 120 7.35 -10.02 -6.84
C GLY A 120 8.01 -9.88 -5.47
N ASN A 121 9.34 -9.71 -5.48
CA ASN A 121 10.17 -9.46 -4.31
C ASN A 121 10.53 -7.97 -4.23
N CYS A 122 9.51 -7.15 -3.98
CA CYS A 122 9.63 -5.71 -3.83
C CYS A 122 8.63 -5.22 -2.78
N ILE A 123 8.63 -3.91 -2.56
CA ILE A 123 7.66 -3.22 -1.72
C ILE A 123 6.28 -3.31 -2.37
N ARG A 124 5.27 -3.70 -1.57
CA ARG A 124 3.87 -3.82 -1.96
C ARG A 124 3.11 -2.56 -1.60
N ASN A 125 1.83 -2.52 -2.01
CA ASN A 125 0.90 -1.45 -1.63
C ASN A 125 1.00 -1.07 -0.14
N THR A 126 1.17 0.22 0.10
CA THR A 126 1.08 0.86 1.42
C THR A 126 -0.38 0.97 1.79
N THR A 127 -0.75 0.39 2.92
CA THR A 127 -2.13 0.32 3.40
C THR A 127 -2.33 1.22 4.61
N THR A 128 -3.56 1.70 4.80
CA THR A 128 -3.92 2.51 5.96
C THR A 128 -5.36 2.26 6.40
N ASP A 129 -5.83 2.99 7.40
CA ASP A 129 -7.21 2.91 7.87
C ASP A 129 -8.20 3.24 6.74
N GLN A 130 -9.28 2.47 6.65
CA GLN A 130 -10.33 2.67 5.64
C GLN A 130 -11.12 3.98 5.82
N PHE A 131 -11.09 4.55 7.03
CA PHE A 131 -11.69 5.82 7.42
C PHE A 131 -10.66 6.95 7.59
N ALA A 132 -9.41 6.76 7.15
CA ALA A 132 -8.40 7.80 7.19
C ALA A 132 -8.90 9.11 6.55
N GLY A 133 -8.73 10.22 7.27
CA GLY A 133 -9.20 11.56 6.95
C GLY A 133 -10.60 11.90 7.48
N VAL A 134 -11.35 10.93 8.00
CA VAL A 134 -12.69 11.15 8.59
C VAL A 134 -12.89 10.47 9.95
N ALA A 135 -11.99 9.56 10.35
CA ALA A 135 -12.06 8.86 11.63
C ALA A 135 -12.06 9.84 12.82
N VAL A 136 -12.80 9.49 13.88
CA VAL A 136 -12.97 10.36 15.06
C VAL A 136 -11.74 10.38 15.98
N ASP A 137 -10.98 9.30 15.98
CA ASP A 137 -9.83 9.06 16.85
C ASP A 137 -8.49 9.22 16.13
N GLU A 138 -8.49 9.67 14.87
CA GLU A 138 -7.25 9.89 14.14
C GLU A 138 -6.47 11.10 14.65
N ILE A 139 -5.17 10.90 14.82
CA ILE A 139 -4.20 11.96 15.14
C ILE A 139 -4.08 12.92 13.95
N GLU A 140 -3.98 12.35 12.75
CA GLU A 140 -3.87 13.06 11.48
C GLU A 140 -4.24 12.09 10.34
N ASP A 141 -4.70 12.63 9.21
CA ASP A 141 -4.91 11.83 8.00
C ASP A 141 -3.59 11.16 7.58
N SER A 142 -3.59 9.84 7.51
CA SER A 142 -2.42 9.02 7.18
C SER A 142 -2.16 8.89 5.67
N ARG A 143 -3.17 9.17 4.82
CA ARG A 143 -3.08 9.00 3.36
C ARG A 143 -1.98 9.85 2.71
N PRO A 144 -1.73 11.11 3.12
CA PRO A 144 -0.58 11.88 2.64
C PRO A 144 0.76 11.17 2.84
N TYR A 145 0.98 10.55 4.00
CA TYR A 145 2.22 9.80 4.26
C TYR A 145 2.27 8.50 3.47
N CYS A 146 1.13 7.82 3.26
CA CYS A 146 1.07 6.67 2.35
C CYS A 146 1.43 7.03 0.91
N GLU A 147 0.99 8.20 0.43
CA GLU A 147 1.32 8.72 -0.90
C GLU A 147 2.80 9.05 -1.03
N ILE A 148 3.41 9.70 -0.02
CA ILE A 148 4.86 9.94 0.04
C ILE A 148 5.63 8.61 -0.05
N ILE A 149 5.26 7.61 0.75
CA ILE A 149 5.89 6.29 0.75
C ILE A 149 5.69 5.60 -0.60
N ARG A 150 4.52 5.73 -1.22
CA ARG A 150 4.23 5.17 -2.55
C ARG A 150 5.16 5.77 -3.60
N GLN A 151 5.27 7.09 -3.66
CA GLN A 151 6.12 7.79 -4.64
C GLN A 151 7.60 7.39 -4.46
N TRP A 152 8.09 7.37 -3.22
CA TRP A 152 9.46 6.94 -2.93
C TRP A 152 9.74 5.47 -3.28
N SER A 153 8.80 4.56 -2.97
CA SER A 153 9.02 3.12 -3.17
C SER A 153 8.80 2.64 -4.60
N THR A 154 8.06 3.41 -5.41
CA THR A 154 7.76 3.05 -6.80
C THR A 154 9.04 3.11 -7.63
N PHE A 155 9.40 2.00 -8.28
CA PHE A 155 10.64 1.86 -9.05
C PHE A 155 11.94 2.18 -8.29
N HIS A 156 11.94 2.11 -6.95
CA HIS A 156 13.15 2.36 -6.18
C HIS A 156 14.29 1.40 -6.62
N PRO A 157 15.43 1.92 -7.11
CA PRO A 157 16.44 1.11 -7.79
C PRO A 157 17.03 0.03 -6.88
N GLU A 158 17.19 0.34 -5.60
CA GLU A 158 17.71 -0.61 -4.61
C GLU A 158 16.67 -1.68 -4.17
N PHE A 159 15.37 -1.35 -4.18
CA PHE A 159 14.31 -2.16 -3.56
C PHE A 159 13.40 -2.87 -4.56
N ALA A 160 13.76 -2.83 -5.84
CA ALA A 160 13.12 -3.63 -6.90
C ALA A 160 13.39 -5.14 -6.76
N TYR A 161 14.44 -5.53 -6.02
CA TYR A 161 14.93 -6.92 -5.88
C TYR A 161 15.26 -7.30 -4.43
N LEU A 162 14.31 -7.07 -3.53
CA LEU A 162 14.42 -7.47 -2.13
C LEU A 162 14.56 -9.00 -1.97
N PRO A 163 15.00 -9.49 -0.80
CA PRO A 163 15.03 -10.93 -0.54
C PRO A 163 13.65 -11.60 -0.68
N ARG A 164 12.57 -10.89 -0.30
CA ARG A 164 11.17 -11.34 -0.44
C ARG A 164 10.20 -10.15 -0.43
N LYS A 165 8.90 -10.43 -0.63
CA LYS A 165 7.80 -9.44 -0.54
C LYS A 165 7.90 -8.60 0.73
N PHE A 166 7.67 -7.30 0.60
CA PHE A 166 7.77 -6.34 1.69
C PHE A 166 6.50 -5.48 1.79
N LYS A 167 5.94 -5.33 2.97
CA LYS A 167 4.64 -4.71 3.22
C LYS A 167 4.79 -3.56 4.21
N ILE A 168 4.19 -2.43 3.89
CA ILE A 168 4.15 -1.25 4.77
C ILE A 168 2.68 -0.94 5.10
N ALA A 169 2.41 -0.59 6.34
CA ALA A 169 1.13 -0.02 6.78
C ALA A 169 1.36 1.22 7.62
N VAL A 170 0.41 2.15 7.54
CA VAL A 170 0.37 3.39 8.33
C VAL A 170 -0.95 3.45 9.09
N CYS A 171 -0.91 3.65 10.40
CA CYS A 171 -2.06 3.83 11.25
C CYS A 171 -2.04 5.25 11.84
N GLY A 172 -3.07 6.03 11.49
CA GLY A 172 -3.29 7.38 12.01
C GLY A 172 -4.21 7.42 13.24
N THR A 173 -4.93 6.33 13.50
CA THR A 173 -5.95 6.15 14.53
C THR A 173 -5.39 5.56 15.82
N GLN A 174 -6.17 5.61 16.90
CA GLN A 174 -5.82 4.93 18.15
C GLN A 174 -6.06 3.43 18.00
N GLU A 175 -7.16 3.03 17.36
CA GLU A 175 -7.46 1.65 17.00
C GLU A 175 -6.80 1.25 15.66
N ASP A 176 -6.09 0.12 15.63
CA ASP A 176 -5.38 -0.35 14.44
C ASP A 176 -6.29 -1.20 13.52
N HIS A 177 -7.08 -0.56 12.67
CA HIS A 177 -7.88 -1.27 11.65
C HIS A 177 -7.05 -1.70 10.43
N ALA A 178 -5.82 -1.20 10.29
CA ALA A 178 -4.92 -1.54 9.18
C ALA A 178 -4.09 -2.82 9.44
N ALA A 179 -4.21 -3.43 10.62
CA ALA A 179 -3.38 -4.56 11.07
C ALA A 179 -1.87 -4.24 10.92
N THR A 180 -1.49 -3.04 11.32
CA THR A 180 -0.17 -2.42 11.16
C THR A 180 0.94 -3.28 11.75
N GLN A 181 0.69 -3.91 12.91
CA GLN A 181 1.69 -4.75 13.59
C GLN A 181 2.12 -5.99 12.81
N VAL A 182 1.34 -6.45 11.82
CA VAL A 182 1.67 -7.65 11.02
C VAL A 182 2.27 -7.33 9.66
N HIS A 183 2.73 -6.10 9.48
CA HIS A 183 3.44 -5.64 8.30
C HIS A 183 4.95 -5.81 8.45
N ASP A 184 5.67 -5.83 7.32
CA ASP A 184 7.13 -5.91 7.35
C ASP A 184 7.71 -4.63 7.99
N ILE A 185 7.08 -3.47 7.71
CA ILE A 185 7.15 -2.24 8.52
C ILE A 185 5.73 -1.78 8.88
N GLY A 186 5.51 -1.45 10.15
CA GLY A 186 4.30 -0.80 10.64
C GLY A 186 4.60 0.59 11.17
N LEU A 187 3.83 1.59 10.76
CA LEU A 187 3.97 2.98 11.17
C LEU A 187 2.75 3.40 11.98
N TYR A 188 2.95 3.85 13.22
CA TYR A 188 1.92 4.54 14.00
C TYR A 188 2.24 6.01 14.05
N LEU A 189 1.26 6.85 13.70
CA LEU A 189 1.37 8.27 14.01
C LEU A 189 1.39 8.45 15.53
N ARG A 190 2.26 9.34 15.99
CA ARG A 190 2.42 9.73 17.40
C ARG A 190 2.62 11.22 17.49
N LYS A 191 2.24 11.78 18.64
CA LYS A 191 2.57 13.16 19.02
C LYS A 191 3.74 13.12 20.00
N ASN A 192 4.74 13.96 19.80
CA ASN A 192 5.78 14.19 20.82
C ASN A 192 5.24 15.10 21.93
N GLU A 193 6.07 15.38 22.93
CA GLU A 193 5.71 16.26 24.06
C GLU A 193 5.37 17.70 23.62
N ALA A 194 5.91 18.15 22.47
CA ALA A 194 5.61 19.45 21.88
C ALA A 194 4.32 19.47 21.04
N GLY A 195 3.62 18.34 20.89
CA GLY A 195 2.40 18.22 20.09
C GLY A 195 2.63 18.08 18.58
N GLU A 196 3.86 17.81 18.16
CA GLU A 196 4.23 17.60 16.77
C GLU A 196 3.99 16.15 16.37
N THR A 197 3.42 15.93 15.18
CA THR A 197 3.22 14.58 14.65
C THR A 197 4.56 14.00 14.20
N GLY A 198 4.80 12.73 14.50
CA GLY A 198 5.87 11.88 14.01
C GLY A 198 5.42 10.42 13.96
N PHE A 199 6.36 9.48 13.97
CA PHE A 199 6.09 8.06 13.78
C PHE A 199 6.78 7.18 14.81
N GLN A 200 6.03 6.28 15.43
CA GLN A 200 6.62 5.05 15.98
C GLN A 200 6.70 4.02 14.85
N ILE A 201 7.87 3.42 14.66
CA ILE A 201 8.13 2.50 13.54
C ILE A 201 8.45 1.11 14.07
N LEU A 202 7.68 0.12 13.65
CA LEU A 202 7.87 -1.29 13.93
C LEU A 202 8.45 -1.98 12.69
N ALA A 203 9.26 -3.03 12.90
CA ALA A 203 9.72 -3.92 11.83
C ALA A 203 9.55 -5.39 12.20
N GLY A 204 9.47 -6.27 11.19
CA GLY A 204 9.51 -7.71 11.41
C GLY A 204 8.16 -8.37 11.68
N GLY A 205 7.04 -7.77 11.29
CA GLY A 205 5.72 -8.39 11.38
C GLY A 205 5.40 -9.36 10.22
N GLY A 206 4.43 -10.26 10.42
CA GLY A 206 3.82 -11.02 9.34
C GLY A 206 3.12 -12.32 9.71
N LEU A 207 1.87 -12.48 9.27
CA LEU A 207 1.00 -13.66 9.43
C LEU A 207 1.32 -14.85 8.49
N GLY A 208 2.57 -15.00 8.07
CA GLY A 208 2.97 -16.18 7.28
C GLY A 208 2.98 -17.46 8.12
N ARG A 209 3.61 -18.52 7.60
CA ARG A 209 3.73 -19.84 8.27
C ARG A 209 4.15 -19.78 9.74
N THR A 210 4.99 -18.82 10.09
CA THR A 210 5.30 -18.44 11.47
C THR A 210 4.74 -17.05 11.74
N PRO A 211 3.60 -16.89 12.41
CA PRO A 211 3.04 -15.57 12.70
C PRO A 211 3.95 -14.83 13.69
N VAL A 212 4.23 -13.56 13.41
CA VAL A 212 5.08 -12.69 14.25
C VAL A 212 4.48 -11.29 14.25
N ILE A 213 4.44 -10.67 15.43
CA ILE A 213 4.11 -9.25 15.62
C ILE A 213 5.39 -8.43 15.46
N GLY A 214 5.30 -7.33 14.71
CA GLY A 214 6.41 -6.40 14.52
C GLY A 214 6.90 -5.83 15.84
N GLN A 215 8.20 -5.56 15.92
CA GLN A 215 8.84 -5.02 17.10
C GLN A 215 9.24 -3.57 16.84
N VAL A 216 9.09 -2.71 17.84
CA VAL A 216 9.45 -1.29 17.73
C VAL A 216 10.94 -1.19 17.38
N VAL A 217 11.29 -0.45 16.34
CA VAL A 217 12.68 -0.16 15.94
C VAL A 217 13.01 1.30 16.23
N PHE A 218 12.04 2.18 16.02
CA PHE A 218 12.11 3.59 16.40
C PHE A 218 10.91 3.92 17.28
N ASP A 219 11.17 4.43 18.47
CA ASP A 219 10.11 4.90 19.38
C ASP A 219 9.43 6.16 18.83
N PHE A 220 10.21 7.06 18.23
CA PHE A 220 9.73 8.26 17.56
C PHE A 220 10.68 8.71 16.45
N VAL A 221 10.12 9.03 15.29
CA VAL A 221 10.80 9.63 14.13
C VAL A 221 10.00 10.85 13.69
N GLU A 222 10.67 11.99 13.53
CA GLU A 222 10.06 13.22 13.02
C GLU A 222 9.57 13.04 11.58
N ARG A 223 8.57 13.81 11.18
CA ARG A 223 7.98 13.68 9.83
C ARG A 223 8.99 13.87 8.72
N HIS A 224 9.95 14.78 8.89
CA HIS A 224 11.00 15.07 7.93
C HIS A 224 11.91 13.86 7.67
N ASP A 225 12.08 12.97 8.66
CA ASP A 225 12.97 11.82 8.59
C ASP A 225 12.26 10.49 8.25
N LEU A 226 10.98 10.54 7.87
CA LEU A 226 10.20 9.34 7.54
C LEU A 226 10.90 8.43 6.51
N LEU A 227 11.31 9.00 5.38
CA LEU A 227 11.89 8.21 4.29
C LEU A 227 13.27 7.66 4.65
N SER A 228 14.11 8.45 5.32
CA SER A 228 15.44 8.00 5.74
C SER A 228 15.39 6.85 6.75
N ALA A 229 14.41 6.86 7.67
CA ALA A 229 14.20 5.78 8.62
C ALA A 229 13.69 4.49 7.94
N LEU A 230 12.75 4.62 7.00
CA LEU A 230 12.27 3.48 6.21
C LEU A 230 13.39 2.87 5.36
N GLU A 231 14.20 3.73 4.72
CA GLU A 231 15.33 3.30 3.90
C GLU A 231 16.37 2.56 4.74
N ALA A 232 16.70 3.04 5.94
CA ALA A 232 17.64 2.36 6.84
C ALA A 232 17.20 0.91 7.17
N ILE A 233 15.93 0.71 7.51
CA ILE A 233 15.37 -0.63 7.77
C ILE A 233 15.47 -1.51 6.52
N LEU A 234 15.12 -0.96 5.36
CA LEU A 234 15.11 -1.69 4.09
C LEU A 234 16.52 -2.04 3.61
N ARG A 235 17.52 -1.17 3.79
CA ARG A 235 18.93 -1.46 3.45
C ARG A 235 19.51 -2.60 4.28
N VAL A 236 19.27 -2.59 5.60
CA VAL A 236 19.68 -3.71 6.48
C VAL A 236 19.02 -5.01 6.01
N TYR A 237 17.71 -4.99 5.76
CA TYR A 237 16.99 -6.16 5.24
C TYR A 237 17.51 -6.60 3.87
N ASN A 238 17.80 -5.67 2.96
CA ASN A 238 18.25 -5.97 1.62
C ASN A 238 19.64 -6.63 1.63
N ARG A 239 20.55 -6.13 2.47
CA ARG A 239 21.92 -6.65 2.60
C ARG A 239 21.97 -7.99 3.33
N GLU A 240 21.24 -8.14 4.43
CA GLU A 240 21.40 -9.27 5.34
C GLU A 240 20.29 -10.33 5.22
N GLY A 241 19.20 -10.00 4.53
CA GLY A 241 18.09 -10.93 4.31
C GLY A 241 18.50 -12.13 3.45
N ARG A 242 18.10 -13.32 3.92
CA ARG A 242 18.33 -14.60 3.23
C ARG A 242 17.70 -14.62 1.84
N ARG A 243 18.45 -15.15 0.87
CA ARG A 243 17.98 -15.42 -0.51
C ARG A 243 18.04 -16.90 -0.90
N ASP A 244 18.70 -17.71 -0.08
CA ASP A 244 18.89 -19.15 -0.26
C ASP A 244 17.61 -19.97 0.03
N ASN A 245 16.77 -19.50 0.96
CA ASN A 245 15.53 -20.18 1.32
C ASN A 245 14.33 -19.22 1.36
N LYS A 246 13.44 -19.34 0.37
CA LYS A 246 12.25 -18.48 0.23
C LYS A 246 11.30 -18.49 1.44
N TYR A 247 11.31 -19.55 2.26
CA TYR A 247 10.50 -19.65 3.47
C TYR A 247 11.13 -18.94 4.67
N LYS A 248 12.44 -18.66 4.62
CA LYS A 248 13.20 -17.92 5.63
C LYS A 248 13.62 -16.52 5.19
N ALA A 249 13.26 -16.10 3.97
CA ALA A 249 13.69 -14.84 3.34
C ALA A 249 12.94 -13.57 3.78
N ARG A 250 12.02 -13.62 4.76
CA ARG A 250 11.23 -12.44 5.19
C ARG A 250 11.93 -11.69 6.32
N ILE A 251 11.77 -10.37 6.40
CA ILE A 251 12.41 -9.53 7.44
C ILE A 251 12.12 -10.02 8.87
N LYS A 252 10.92 -10.54 9.14
CA LYS A 252 10.59 -11.13 10.46
C LYS A 252 11.53 -12.25 10.89
N ILE A 253 12.10 -12.98 9.93
CA ILE A 253 13.06 -14.04 10.20
C ILE A 253 14.43 -13.43 10.50
N LEU A 254 14.84 -12.43 9.71
CA LEU A 254 16.06 -11.67 9.97
C LEU A 254 16.03 -11.03 11.37
N VAL A 255 15.01 -10.25 11.70
CA VAL A 255 14.88 -9.60 13.03
C VAL A 255 14.94 -10.62 14.17
N ARG A 256 14.33 -11.80 13.99
CA ARG A 256 14.35 -12.86 15.02
C ARG A 256 15.70 -13.57 15.12
N GLU A 257 16.36 -13.86 14.01
CA GLU A 257 17.67 -14.54 13.98
C GLU A 257 18.80 -13.61 14.44
N THR A 258 18.74 -12.32 14.09
CA THR A 258 19.69 -11.29 14.51
C THR A 258 19.48 -10.86 15.96
N GLY A 259 18.25 -10.89 16.46
CA GLY A 259 17.86 -10.27 17.72
C GLY A 259 17.52 -8.79 17.54
N LEU A 260 16.54 -8.30 18.31
CA LEU A 260 15.99 -6.95 18.14
C LEU A 260 17.05 -5.86 18.36
N GLU A 261 17.83 -5.96 19.44
CA GLU A 261 18.82 -4.93 19.79
C GLU A 261 19.91 -4.80 18.73
N THR A 262 20.50 -5.91 18.31
CA THR A 262 21.50 -5.89 17.22
C THR A 262 20.89 -5.42 15.88
N PHE A 263 19.64 -5.78 15.59
CA PHE A 263 18.96 -5.25 14.41
C PHE A 263 18.77 -3.73 14.49
N ARG A 264 18.35 -3.20 15.65
CA ARG A 264 18.22 -1.77 15.91
C ARG A 264 19.55 -1.05 15.77
N GLU A 265 20.63 -1.56 16.36
CA GLU A 265 21.97 -0.97 16.24
C GLU A 265 22.39 -0.80 14.78
N LYS A 266 22.19 -1.84 13.95
CA LYS A 266 22.48 -1.78 12.51
C LYS A 266 21.62 -0.76 11.79
N VAL A 267 20.33 -0.72 12.09
CA VAL A 267 19.40 0.27 11.51
C VAL A 267 19.80 1.69 11.91
N MET A 268 20.14 1.94 13.18
CA MET A 268 20.59 3.25 13.65
C MET A 268 21.91 3.66 13.01
N HIS A 269 22.83 2.72 12.80
CA HIS A 269 24.08 2.97 12.09
C HIS A 269 23.84 3.43 10.64
N GLU A 270 22.97 2.73 9.90
CA GLU A 270 22.56 3.14 8.55
C GLU A 270 21.82 4.49 8.58
N TRP A 271 20.87 4.66 9.50
CA TRP A 271 20.06 5.87 9.58
C TRP A 271 20.90 7.11 9.86
N LYS A 272 21.94 7.01 10.70
CA LYS A 272 22.88 8.11 10.97
C LYS A 272 23.54 8.65 9.69
N GLN A 273 23.74 7.83 8.66
CA GLN A 273 24.32 8.26 7.38
C GLN A 273 23.29 8.87 6.44
N LEU A 274 22.01 8.53 6.60
CA LEU A 274 20.91 8.95 5.72
C LEU A 274 20.16 10.18 6.24
N ARG A 275 20.09 10.33 7.56
CA ARG A 275 19.34 11.40 8.25
C ARG A 275 19.92 12.77 7.90
N GLY A 276 19.05 13.73 7.60
CA GLY A 276 19.47 15.06 7.12
C GLY A 276 20.00 15.09 5.69
N GLY A 277 19.96 13.96 4.97
CA GLY A 277 20.35 13.87 3.56
C GLY A 277 19.23 14.21 2.58
N SER A 278 19.35 13.75 1.33
CA SER A 278 18.39 13.99 0.25
C SER A 278 17.00 13.39 0.47
N LEU A 279 16.86 12.48 1.43
CA LEU A 279 15.58 11.86 1.82
C LEU A 279 14.80 12.69 2.85
N THR A 280 15.36 13.79 3.32
CA THR A 280 14.70 14.68 4.28
C THR A 280 13.51 15.35 3.60
N LEU A 281 12.29 15.03 4.05
CA LEU A 281 11.08 15.66 3.54
C LEU A 281 11.07 17.13 3.95
N THR A 282 10.52 17.98 3.10
CA THR A 282 10.26 19.39 3.42
C THR A 282 8.80 19.57 3.81
N ASP A 283 8.48 20.63 4.54
CA ASP A 283 7.08 20.96 4.84
C ASP A 283 6.28 21.18 3.55
N ALA A 284 6.89 21.82 2.54
CA ALA A 284 6.27 22.01 1.24
C ALA A 284 5.88 20.68 0.56
N GLU A 285 6.73 19.66 0.68
CA GLU A 285 6.47 18.34 0.11
C GLU A 285 5.36 17.59 0.86
N ILE A 286 5.35 17.70 2.20
CA ILE A 286 4.28 17.15 3.04
C ILE A 286 2.94 17.82 2.73
N GLU A 287 2.92 19.16 2.64
CA GLU A 287 1.71 19.92 2.31
C GLU A 287 1.24 19.69 0.87
N ARG A 288 2.17 19.51 -0.09
CA ARG A 288 1.84 19.06 -1.45
C ARG A 288 1.08 17.74 -1.41
N CYS A 289 1.58 16.75 -0.68
CA CYS A 289 0.93 15.46 -0.55
C CYS A 289 -0.43 15.56 0.16
N LYS A 290 -0.56 16.40 1.20
CA LYS A 290 -1.85 16.67 1.86
C LYS A 290 -2.87 17.32 0.92
N SER A 291 -2.43 18.20 0.03
CA SER A 291 -3.31 18.92 -0.91
C SER A 291 -4.12 18.00 -1.84
N TYR A 292 -3.69 16.75 -2.03
CA TYR A 292 -4.43 15.75 -2.80
C TYR A 292 -5.63 15.18 -2.05
N PHE A 293 -5.68 15.27 -0.72
CA PHE A 293 -6.69 14.64 0.13
C PHE A 293 -7.65 15.67 0.72
N GLN A 294 -8.22 16.50 -0.16
CA GLN A 294 -9.17 17.53 0.22
C GLN A 294 -10.48 16.95 0.75
N GLU A 295 -11.06 17.67 1.70
CA GLU A 295 -12.35 17.36 2.26
C GLU A 295 -13.46 17.74 1.28
N PRO A 296 -14.50 16.91 1.16
CA PRO A 296 -15.75 17.33 0.54
C PRO A 296 -16.32 18.59 1.21
N ALA A 297 -17.16 19.32 0.47
CA ALA A 297 -17.96 20.41 1.03
C ALA A 297 -19.09 19.85 1.93
N TYR A 298 -18.73 19.37 3.12
CA TYR A 298 -19.67 18.83 4.10
C TYR A 298 -20.70 19.88 4.51
N LYS A 299 -21.95 19.46 4.65
CA LYS A 299 -22.98 20.29 5.26
C LYS A 299 -22.80 20.25 6.78
N ALA A 300 -22.92 21.40 7.43
CA ALA A 300 -23.04 21.44 8.89
C ALA A 300 -24.41 20.87 9.28
N LEU A 301 -24.42 19.69 9.88
CA LEU A 301 -25.62 19.00 10.33
C LEU A 301 -25.57 18.83 11.85
N GLU A 302 -26.72 18.93 12.51
CA GLU A 302 -26.80 18.64 13.93
C GLU A 302 -26.58 17.14 14.19
N PRO A 303 -25.76 16.76 15.19
CA PRO A 303 -25.58 15.37 15.54
C PRO A 303 -26.88 14.79 16.12
N ASN A 304 -27.29 13.63 15.59
CA ASN A 304 -28.47 12.88 16.06
C ASN A 304 -29.77 13.72 16.13
N PRO A 305 -30.24 14.28 14.99
CA PRO A 305 -31.41 15.16 14.96
C PRO A 305 -32.68 14.40 15.36
N ALA A 306 -33.71 15.13 15.80
CA ALA A 306 -34.99 14.54 16.23
C ALA A 306 -35.62 13.63 15.15
N SER A 307 -35.54 14.05 13.88
CA SER A 307 -36.03 13.25 12.75
C SER A 307 -35.36 11.88 12.62
N LEU A 308 -34.06 11.78 12.91
CA LEU A 308 -33.35 10.51 12.92
C LEU A 308 -33.83 9.63 14.07
N ARG A 309 -33.92 10.18 15.28
CA ARG A 309 -34.38 9.43 16.47
C ARG A 309 -35.79 8.90 16.30
N GLU A 310 -36.68 9.71 15.74
CA GLU A 310 -38.05 9.29 15.43
C GLU A 310 -38.09 8.19 14.38
N ALA A 311 -37.29 8.28 13.31
CA ALA A 311 -37.21 7.24 12.29
C ALA A 311 -36.68 5.91 12.87
N LEU A 312 -35.62 5.96 13.68
CA LEU A 312 -35.06 4.78 14.36
C LEU A 312 -36.05 4.14 15.34
N ALA A 313 -36.89 4.94 16.01
CA ALA A 313 -37.91 4.42 16.92
C ALA A 313 -39.11 3.79 16.20
N ARG A 314 -39.43 4.25 14.99
CA ARG A 314 -40.59 3.78 14.21
C ARG A 314 -40.29 2.57 13.33
N ASP A 315 -39.04 2.41 12.85
CA ASP A 315 -38.65 1.36 11.93
C ASP A 315 -37.47 0.53 12.46
N VAL A 316 -37.77 -0.70 12.86
CA VAL A 316 -36.81 -1.67 13.41
C VAL A 316 -35.76 -2.11 12.38
N LEU A 317 -36.15 -2.23 11.10
CA LEU A 317 -35.21 -2.60 10.03
C LEU A 317 -34.23 -1.47 9.77
N PHE A 318 -34.72 -0.23 9.75
CA PHE A 318 -33.86 0.94 9.64
C PHE A 318 -32.93 1.10 10.84
N ALA A 319 -33.42 0.87 12.07
CA ALA A 319 -32.59 0.89 13.26
C ALA A 319 -31.47 -0.15 13.23
N SER A 320 -31.79 -1.37 12.80
CA SER A 320 -30.81 -2.43 12.61
C SER A 320 -29.80 -2.07 11.51
N TRP A 321 -30.26 -1.54 10.38
CA TRP A 321 -29.34 -1.06 9.34
C TRP A 321 -28.40 0.03 9.88
N PHE A 322 -28.93 1.01 10.60
CA PHE A 322 -28.17 2.12 11.15
C PHE A 322 -27.08 1.63 12.12
N SER A 323 -27.42 0.73 13.05
CA SER A 323 -26.47 0.23 14.04
C SER A 323 -25.31 -0.57 13.45
N HIS A 324 -25.48 -1.14 12.25
CA HIS A 324 -24.46 -1.97 11.59
C HIS A 324 -23.70 -1.23 10.47
N ASN A 325 -24.26 -0.16 9.90
CA ASN A 325 -23.73 0.48 8.70
C ASN A 325 -23.33 1.94 8.90
N VAL A 326 -23.63 2.54 10.06
CA VAL A 326 -23.29 3.94 10.36
C VAL A 326 -22.30 3.99 11.51
N THR A 327 -21.20 4.70 11.27
CA THR A 327 -20.12 4.93 12.25
C THR A 327 -19.94 6.43 12.44
N PRO A 328 -19.63 6.91 13.66
CA PRO A 328 -19.25 8.30 13.88
C PRO A 328 -18.05 8.71 13.02
N HIS A 329 -18.05 9.97 12.56
CA HIS A 329 -16.92 10.59 11.87
C HIS A 329 -16.71 12.01 12.37
N LYS A 330 -15.51 12.58 12.16
CA LYS A 330 -15.13 13.92 12.66
C LYS A 330 -15.83 15.10 11.94
N LYS A 331 -16.68 14.82 10.95
CA LYS A 331 -17.35 15.79 10.06
C LYS A 331 -18.80 16.03 10.40
#